data_AF-A0A8S2V779-F1
#
_entry.id   AF-A0A8S2V779-F1
#
_cell.length_a   1.000
_cell.length_b   1.000
_cell.length_c   1.000
_cell.angle_alpha   90.00
_cell.angle_beta   90.00
_cell.angle_gamma   90.00
#
_symmetry.space_group_name_H-M   'P 1'
#
loop_
_entity.id
_entity.type
_entity.pdbx_description
1 polymer ?
#
loop_
_entity_poly.entity_id
_entity_poly.type
_entity_poly.pdbx_seq_one_letter_code
_entity_poly.pdbx_strand_id
1 'polypeptide(L)' 'FLVTDYEHRRNEFLNEMKAWLKNRQLKYLKDIAEGENQATPQAFIGMLQGKNHGKQLVRIAEQTF' A
#
# COMPACT_ATOMS: atom_id res chain seq x y z
N PHE A 1 -4.74 -21.92 3.21
CA PHE A 1 -4.37 -20.66 3.88
C PHE A 1 -4.81 -19.52 2.99
N LEU A 2 -5.96 -18.93 3.31
CA LEU A 2 -6.47 -17.72 2.68
C LEU A 2 -6.38 -16.58 3.69
N VAL A 3 -6.21 -15.35 3.23
CA VAL A 3 -6.19 -14.16 4.10
C VAL A 3 -7.48 -14.06 4.92
N THR A 4 -8.60 -14.53 4.36
CA THR A 4 -9.92 -14.57 5.01
C THR A 4 -9.96 -15.44 6.27
N ASP A 5 -9.06 -16.43 6.39
CA ASP A 5 -9.01 -17.33 7.55
C ASP A 5 -8.66 -16.56 8.85
N TYR A 6 -8.06 -15.36 8.73
CA TYR A 6 -7.60 -14.54 9.85
C TYR A 6 -8.31 -13.18 9.97
N GLU A 7 -9.42 -12.97 9.25
CA GLU A 7 -10.19 -11.71 9.31
C GLU A 7 -10.62 -11.36 10.74
N HIS A 8 -10.92 -12.36 11.56
CA HIS A 8 -11.28 -12.18 12.97
C HIS A 8 -10.18 -11.48 13.79
N ARG A 9 -8.91 -11.54 13.37
CA ARG A 9 -7.75 -10.90 14.03
C ARG A 9 -7.39 -9.54 13.46
N ARG A 10 -8.15 -9.02 12.49
CA ARG A 10 -7.89 -7.74 11.85
C ARG A 10 -7.73 -6.59 12.87
N ASN A 11 -8.55 -6.57 13.92
CA ASN A 11 -8.48 -5.53 14.94
C ASN A 11 -7.21 -5.61 15.79
N GLU A 12 -6.76 -6.81 16.18
CA GLU A 12 -5.49 -7.03 16.88
C GLU A 12 -4.32 -6.51 16.04
N PHE A 13 -4.27 -6.94 14.78
CA PHE A 13 -3.26 -6.52 13.82
C PHE A 13 -3.21 -4.99 13.67
N LEU A 14 -4.38 -4.34 13.53
CA LEU A 14 -4.45 -2.88 13.39
C LEU A 14 -3.91 -2.15 14.64
N ASN A 15 -4.14 -2.68 15.84
CA ASN A 15 -3.65 -2.07 17.07
C ASN A 15 -2.12 -2.17 17.19
N GLU A 16 -1.55 -3.34 16.90
CA GLU A 16 -0.10 -3.55 16.93
C GLU A 16 0.61 -2.72 15.86
N MET A 17 0.09 -2.71 14.63
CA MET A 17 0.64 -1.94 13.52
C MET A 17 0.67 -0.44 13.80
N LYS A 18 -0.39 0.11 14.43
CA LYS A 18 -0.42 1.51 14.85
C LYS A 18 0.71 1.83 15.83
N ALA A 19 0.96 0.93 16.80
CA ALA A 19 2.02 1.10 17.76
C ALA A 19 3.40 1.10 17.08
N TRP A 20 3.66 0.15 16.16
CA TRP A 20 4.93 0.09 15.44
C TRP A 20 5.17 1.29 14.52
N LEU A 21 4.13 1.77 13.85
CA LEU A 21 4.21 3.00 13.04
C LEU A 21 4.55 4.21 13.92
N LYS A 22 3.87 4.38 15.06
CA LYS A 22 4.11 5.48 15.99
C LYS A 22 5.54 5.43 16.56
N ASN A 23 6.03 4.24 16.87
CA ASN A 23 7.36 4.03 17.45
C ASN A 23 8.48 3.98 16.40
N ARG A 24 8.18 4.23 15.11
CA ARG A 24 9.13 4.13 13.99
C ARG A 24 9.82 2.76 13.86
N GLN A 25 9.18 1.72 14.37
CA GLN A 25 9.68 0.34 14.31
C GLN A 25 9.39 -0.32 12.96
N LEU A 26 8.51 0.29 12.15
CA LEU A 26 8.18 -0.15 10.80
C LEU A 26 8.61 0.91 9.78
N LYS A 27 9.53 0.54 8.88
CA LYS A 27 9.82 1.32 7.67
C LYS A 27 8.97 0.77 6.53
N TYR A 28 8.18 1.63 5.91
CA TYR A 28 7.32 1.25 4.80
C TYR A 28 7.70 2.04 3.54
N LEU A 29 8.13 1.31 2.52
CA LEU A 29 8.46 1.85 1.21
C LEU A 29 7.20 1.82 0.34
N LYS A 30 6.84 3.01 -0.16
CA LYS A 30 5.74 3.22 -1.11
C LYS A 30 6.35 3.64 -2.43
N ASP A 31 5.81 3.09 -3.50
CA ASP A 31 6.03 3.58 -4.86
C ASP A 31 4.72 4.21 -5.34
N ILE A 32 4.73 5.51 -5.63
CA ILE A 32 3.52 6.27 -5.95
C ILE A 32 3.60 6.69 -7.41
N ALA A 33 2.74 6.09 -8.24
CA ALA A 33 2.51 6.56 -9.60
C ALA A 33 1.49 7.71 -9.59
N GLU A 34 1.81 8.78 -10.32
CA GLU A 34 0.96 9.95 -10.48
C GLU A 34 0.20 9.88 -11.80
N GLY A 35 -1.14 9.92 -11.74
CA GLY A 35 -1.99 10.07 -12.93
C GLY A 35 -3.26 9.23 -12.88
N GLU A 36 -4.39 9.86 -13.22
CA GLU A 36 -5.72 9.30 -13.04
C GLU A 36 -6.12 8.32 -14.18
N ASN A 37 -5.61 8.52 -15.40
CA ASN A 37 -6.05 7.75 -16.59
C ASN A 37 -4.97 6.89 -17.25
N GLN A 38 -3.82 7.44 -17.64
CA GLN A 38 -2.80 6.70 -18.42
C GLN A 38 -1.72 6.05 -17.55
N ALA A 39 -1.44 6.62 -16.37
CA ALA A 39 -0.42 6.13 -15.46
C ALA A 39 -0.87 4.86 -14.70
N THR A 40 -2.18 4.64 -14.52
CA THR A 40 -2.72 3.49 -13.77
C THR A 40 -2.39 2.14 -14.43
N PRO A 41 -2.68 1.92 -15.74
CA PRO A 41 -2.30 0.66 -16.39
C PRO A 41 -0.79 0.47 -16.48
N GLN A 42 -0.04 1.56 -16.69
CA GLN A 42 1.43 1.52 -16.78
C GLN A 42 2.08 1.17 -15.43
N ALA A 43 1.58 1.73 -14.33
CA ALA A 43 2.02 1.38 -12.97
C ALA A 43 1.72 -0.09 -12.64
N PHE A 44 0.55 -0.59 -13.06
CA PHE A 44 0.19 -2.00 -12.88
C PHE A 44 1.09 -2.94 -13.70
N ILE A 45 1.34 -2.63 -14.97
CA ILE A 45 2.26 -3.38 -15.82
C ILE A 45 3.69 -3.33 -15.24
N GLY A 46 4.15 -2.16 -14.79
CA GLY A 46 5.44 -2.00 -14.14
C GLY A 46 5.57 -2.86 -12.88
N MET A 47 4.52 -2.91 -12.05
CA MET A 47 4.46 -3.79 -10.88
C MET A 47 4.56 -5.28 -11.27
N LEU A 48 3.82 -5.71 -12.30
CA LEU A 48 3.91 -7.09 -12.80
C LEU A 48 5.31 -7.43 -13.38
N GLN A 49 6.02 -6.43 -13.88
CA GLN A 49 7.41 -6.53 -14.35
C GLN A 49 8.44 -6.41 -13.22
N GLY A 50 8.01 -6.24 -11.96
CA GLY A 50 8.91 -6.09 -10.80
C GLY A 50 9.63 -4.74 -10.72
N LYS A 51 9.13 -3.71 -11.40
CA LYS A 51 9.71 -2.36 -11.39
C LYS A 51 9.31 -1.53 -10.15
N ASN A 52 8.37 -2.01 -9.35
CA ASN A 52 7.89 -1.31 -8.16
C ASN A 52 8.82 -1.51 -6.96
N HIS A 53 9.15 -0.42 -6.27
CA HIS A 53 9.94 -0.49 -5.04
C HIS A 53 9.02 -0.45 -3.80
N GLY A 54 8.65 -1.64 -3.33
CA GLY A 54 7.71 -1.79 -2.22
C GLY A 54 6.26 -1.77 -2.71
N LYS A 55 5.35 -1.16 -1.93
CA LYS A 55 3.93 -1.19 -2.29
C LYS A 55 3.59 -0.12 -3.32
N GLN A 56 3.12 -0.57 -4.47
CA GLN A 56 2.60 0.29 -5.55
C GLN A 56 1.30 0.95 -5.10
N LEU A 57 1.23 2.27 -5.30
CA LEU A 57 0.07 3.11 -5.11
C LEU A 57 -0.13 3.96 -6.37
N VAL A 58 -1.38 4.27 -6.68
CA VAL A 58 -1.74 5.19 -7.77
C VAL A 58 -2.54 6.34 -7.17
N ARG A 59 -2.11 7.57 -7.44
CA ARG A 59 -2.83 8.78 -7.04
C ARG A 59 -3.89 9.10 -8.09
N ILE A 60 -5.16 9.02 -7.69
CA ILE A 60 -6.33 9.23 -8.56
C ILE A 60 -6.99 10.61 -8.42
N ALA A 61 -6.55 11.42 -7.46
CA ALA A 61 -6.95 12.81 -7.26
C ALA A 61 -5.96 13.46 -6.28
N GLU A 62 -5.84 14.79 -6.32
CA GLU A 62 -5.19 15.54 -5.25
C GLU A 62 -6.04 15.51 -3.98
N GLN A 63 -5.40 15.24 -2.83
CA GLN A 63 -6.07 15.37 -1.55
C GLN A 63 -6.04 16.84 -1.14
N THR A 64 -7.12 17.57 -1.43
CA THR A 64 -7.36 18.89 -0.85
C THR A 64 -7.85 18.70 0.58
N PHE A 65 -7.15 19.33 1.54
CA PHE A 65 -7.52 19.33 2.96
C PHE A 65 -8.64 20.31 3.26
#